data_AF-A0A1Y1B9X5-F1
#
_entry.id   AF-A0A1Y1B9X5-F1
#
_cell.length_a   1.000
_cell.length_b   1.000
_cell.length_c   1.000
_cell.angle_alpha   90.00
_cell.angle_beta   90.00
_cell.angle_gamma   90.00
#
_symmetry.space_group_name_H-M   'P 1'
#
loop_
_entity.id
_entity.type
_entity.pdbx_description
1 polymer ?
#
loop_
_entity_poly.entity_id
_entity_poly.type
_entity_poly.pdbx_seq_one_letter_code
_entity_poly.pdbx_strand_id
1 'polypeptide(L)' 'MPRSVATGKLPSLLVINAGQRELINYRYRNGKFVVDGLPEQIALLLGAGKHQQTVLIKRKEG' A
#
# COMPACT_ATOMS: atom_id res chain seq x y z
N MET A 1 2.55 -4.13 9.93
CA MET A 1 3.31 -3.50 8.83
C MET A 1 4.44 -4.41 8.41
N PRO A 2 4.80 -4.49 7.12
CA PRO A 2 5.95 -5.26 6.66
C PRO A 2 7.27 -4.75 7.28
N ARG A 3 8.22 -5.66 7.51
CA ARG A 3 9.51 -5.36 8.15
C ARG A 3 10.34 -4.31 7.38
N SER A 4 10.24 -4.26 6.06
CA SER A 4 10.93 -3.27 5.22
C SER A 4 10.54 -1.82 5.53
N VAL A 5 9.29 -1.57 5.94
CA VAL A 5 8.81 -0.24 6.35
C VAL A 5 9.54 0.25 7.60
N ALA A 6 9.91 -0.66 8.51
CA ALA A 6 10.63 -0.32 9.74
C ALA A 6 12.08 0.13 9.49
N THR A 7 12.65 -0.16 8.31
CA THR A 7 14.02 0.20 7.92
C THR A 7 14.12 1.52 7.15
N GLY A 8 13.07 2.35 7.14
CA GLY A 8 13.06 3.67 6.52
C GLY A 8 12.83 3.70 4.99
N LYS A 9 12.74 2.53 4.33
CA LYS A 9 12.29 2.43 2.94
C LYS A 9 10.76 2.37 2.91
N LEU A 10 10.12 3.50 2.61
CA LEU A 10 8.67 3.54 2.51
C LEU A 10 8.19 2.92 1.19
N PRO A 11 7.22 2.00 1.22
CA PRO A 11 6.65 1.33 0.06
C PRO A 11 5.73 2.24 -0.75
N SER A 12 5.52 1.90 -2.01
CA SER A 12 4.48 2.53 -2.83
C SER A 12 3.13 1.90 -2.53
N LEU A 13 2.10 2.74 -2.43
CA LEU A 13 0.72 2.32 -2.25
C LEU A 13 -0.06 2.56 -3.54
N LEU A 14 -0.74 1.52 -3.99
CA LEU A 14 -1.66 1.57 -5.12
C LEU A 14 -3.06 1.21 -4.63
N VAL A 15 -4.09 1.86 -5.16
CA VAL A 15 -5.48 1.41 -5.01
C VAL A 15 -5.90 0.61 -6.25
N ILE A 16 -6.80 -0.34 -6.06
CA ILE A 16 -7.39 -1.10 -7.17
C ILE A 16 -8.85 -0.66 -7.33
N ASN A 17 -9.10 0.16 -8.36
CA ASN A 17 -10.42 0.68 -8.70
C ASN A 17 -10.85 0.07 -10.03
N ALA A 18 -11.99 -0.63 -10.05
CA ALA A 18 -12.52 -1.27 -11.28
C ALA A 18 -11.47 -2.11 -12.06
N GLY A 19 -10.54 -2.76 -11.36
CA GLY A 19 -9.47 -3.56 -11.95
C GLY A 19 -8.23 -2.77 -12.41
N GLN A 20 -8.26 -1.44 -12.36
CA GLN A 20 -7.11 -0.58 -12.63
C GLN A 20 -6.32 -0.26 -11.36
N ARG A 21 -4.99 -0.16 -11.50
CA ARG A 21 -4.08 0.19 -10.39
C ARG A 21 -3.72 1.66 -10.49
N GLU A 22 -4.06 2.43 -9.46
CA GLU A 22 -3.82 3.86 -9.40
C GLU A 22 -2.93 4.20 -8.21
N LEU A 23 -2.00 5.14 -8.37
CA LEU A 23 -1.20 5.66 -7.26
C LEU A 23 -2.08 6.49 -6.33
N ILE A 24 -1.98 6.22 -5.04
CA ILE A 24 -2.66 7.00 -4.01
C ILE A 24 -1.65 7.79 -3.19
N ASN A 25 -1.97 9.06 -2.95
CA ASN A 25 -1.23 9.87 -2.01
C ASN A 25 -1.41 9.31 -0.60
N TYR A 26 -0.31 9.20 0.12
CA TYR A 26 -0.31 8.72 1.48
C TYR A 26 0.65 9.50 2.35
N ARG A 27 0.38 9.46 3.66
CA ARG A 27 1.24 9.99 4.71
C ARG A 27 1.63 8.86 5.65
N TYR A 28 2.90 8.77 6.02
CA TYR A 28 3.36 7.83 7.04
C TYR A 28 3.46 8.52 8.39
N ARG A 29 2.69 8.08 9.38
CA ARG A 29 2.71 8.64 10.75
C ARG A 29 2.59 7.53 11.77
N ASN A 30 3.48 7.51 12.77
CA ASN A 30 3.43 6.59 13.91
C ASN A 30 3.25 5.11 13.52
N GLY A 31 3.99 4.63 12.53
CA GLY A 31 3.90 3.23 12.09
C GLY A 31 2.72 2.91 11.16
N LYS A 32 1.93 3.92 10.76
CA LYS A 32 0.70 3.74 9.97
C LYS A 32 0.77 4.51 8.66
N PHE A 33 0.21 3.94 7.60
CA PHE A 33 -0.09 4.64 6.37
C PHE A 33 -1.47 5.26 6.48
N VAL A 34 -1.55 6.57 6.25
CA VAL A 34 -2.78 7.34 6.17
C VAL A 34 -2.99 7.66 4.70
N VAL A 35 -4.02 7.09 4.10
CA VAL A 35 -4.39 7.30 2.70
C VAL A 35 -5.62 8.20 2.63
N ASP A 36 -5.71 9.01 1.58
CA ASP A 36 -6.89 9.84 1.35
C ASP A 36 -7.91 9.05 0.53
N GLY A 37 -8.98 8.57 1.18
CA GLY A 37 -10.06 7.79 0.56
C GLY A 37 -10.40 6.49 1.29
N LEU A 38 -11.43 5.79 0.80
CA LEU A 38 -11.89 4.49 1.32
C LEU A 38 -11.91 3.44 0.20
N PRO A 39 -10.75 3.03 -0.33
CA PRO A 39 -10.68 2.03 -1.39
C PRO A 39 -11.04 0.65 -0.84
N GLU A 40 -11.73 -0.15 -1.66
CA GLU A 40 -12.02 -1.55 -1.32
C GLU A 40 -10.77 -2.43 -1.30
N GLN A 41 -9.77 -2.07 -2.12
CA GLN A 41 -8.52 -2.82 -2.23
C GLN A 41 -7.31 -1.88 -2.37
N ILE A 42 -6.25 -2.21 -1.65
CA ILE A 42 -4.96 -1.52 -1.68
C ILE A 42 -3.86 -2.56 -1.96
N ALA A 43 -3.00 -2.28 -2.93
CA ALA A 43 -1.77 -3.03 -3.15
C ALA A 43 -0.57 -2.27 -2.59
N LEU A 44 0.12 -2.90 -1.65
CA LEU A 44 1.36 -2.41 -1.04
C LEU A 44 2.56 -3.03 -1.76
N LEU A 45 3.34 -2.20 -2.44
CA LEU A 45 4.52 -2.62 -3.19
C LEU A 45 5.79 -2.43 -2.36
N LEU A 46 6.50 -3.53 -2.11
CA LEU A 46 7.74 -3.57 -1.36
C LEU A 46 8.90 -3.89 -2.31
N GLY A 47 9.92 -3.02 -2.35
CA GLY A 47 11.07 -3.21 -3.24
C GLY A 47 10.76 -2.85 -4.71
N ALA A 48 11.71 -3.16 -5.59
CA ALA A 48 11.65 -2.83 -7.02
C ALA A 48 12.26 -3.95 -7.88
N GLY A 49 11.91 -3.97 -9.17
CA GLY A 49 12.42 -4.93 -10.15
C GLY A 49 12.11 -6.39 -9.78
N LYS A 50 13.08 -7.28 -9.98
CA LYS A 50 12.95 -8.73 -9.73
C LYS A 50 12.68 -9.12 -8.26
N HIS A 51 12.87 -8.19 -7.32
CA HIS A 51 12.64 -8.42 -5.89
C HIS A 51 11.38 -7.72 -5.37
N GLN A 52 10.52 -7.23 -6.28
CA GLN A 52 9.26 -6.62 -5.88
C GLN A 52 8.33 -7.65 -5.26
N GLN A 53 7.81 -7.32 -4.09
CA GLN A 53 6.74 -8.07 -3.43
C GLN A 53 5.49 -7.20 -3.38
N THR A 54 4.33 -7.81 -3.64
CA THR A 54 3.04 -7.13 -3.54
C THR A 54 2.23 -7.75 -2.41
N VAL A 55 1.79 -6.93 -1.46
CA VAL A 55 0.82 -7.33 -0.43
C VAL A 55 -0.52 -6.70 -0.78
N LEU A 56 -1.52 -7.55 -1.02
CA LEU A 56 -2.89 -7.10 -1.28
C LEU A 56 -3.66 -6.98 0.05
N ILE A 57 -4.16 -5.80 0.33
CA ILE A 57 -4.99 -5.46 1.48
C ILE A 57 -6.41 -5.27 0.95
N LYS A 58 -7.33 -6.10 1.42
CA LYS A 58 -8.77 -5.97 1.12
C LYS A 58 -9.48 -5.43 2.34
N ARG A 59 -10.34 -4.43 2.14
CA ARG A 59 -11.28 -4.03 3.18
C ARG A 59 -12.22 -5.21 3.42
N LYS A 60 -12.38 -5.60 4.69
CA LYS A 60 -13.44 -6.54 5.04
C LYS A 60 -14.74 -5.75 5.04
N GLU A 61 -15.71 -6.17 4.23
CA GLU A 61 -17.06 -5.62 4.29
C GLU A 61 -17.56 -5.70 5.74
N GLY A 62 -18.21 -4.62 6.18
CA GLY A 62 -18.78 -4.50 7.53
C GLY A 62 -20.13 -5.17 7.62
#